data_AF-A0A372K5Y2-F1
#
_entry.id   AF-A0A372K5Y2-F1
#
_cell.length_a   1.000
_cell.length_b   1.000
_cell.length_c   1.000
_cell.angle_alpha   90.00
_cell.angle_beta   90.00
_cell.angle_gamma   90.00
#
_symmetry.space_group_name_H-M   'P 1'
#
loop_
_entity.id
_entity.type
_entity.pdbx_description
1 polymer ?
#
loop_
_entity_poly.entity_id
_entity_poly.type
_entity_poly.pdbx_seq_one_letter_code
_entity_poly.pdbx_strand_id
1 'polypeptide(L)'
;MSDPAFDPSRASLPFHTHPQRTARTERVETRADAAGKEHVIDAMRGFAALLVAYFHCRQVVWVGMQSFHASVGHALSLNAIAAYLTFPIAWGSAGVPIFFVISGYCIHRGAAFKLASDPAYRLDNTNFWARRFARIYPVLLAALLLTFALDWASLHLPPVNHKVREIGLHAFLVNLFSLQGVAGKTYGSNGALWTLSLEVQFYVIYPLLFALRRRIGMNWVLAIVGLVNLVSAYALERHDIQFFTSYWFSWTLGAWIADAKARAAVSKQAARPASVWWYAVAAGLVAAGCVAFHFGQYGAFQLWALGFAFYLYKALERRTAASWLSAGLSRFGDFSFSLYLIHLPIFVLLSSLLYRSALQMSIWPSFGFMLVAIPVAYLFYRLVELPAMQWSASLKPKNRRVASLNG
;
A
#
# COMPACT_ATOMS: atom_id res chain seq x y z
N MET A 1 64.56 9.85 -62.30
CA MET A 1 63.88 11.15 -62.16
C MET A 1 62.38 10.88 -62.25
N SER A 2 61.64 11.28 -61.21
CA SER A 2 60.18 11.55 -61.14
C SER A 2 59.15 10.47 -61.51
N ASP A 3 58.37 10.10 -60.47
CA ASP A 3 56.99 9.56 -60.38
C ASP A 3 56.64 8.17 -60.95
N PRO A 4 55.92 7.34 -60.17
CA PRO A 4 54.45 7.36 -60.24
C PRO A 4 53.68 7.12 -58.91
N ALA A 5 52.69 7.99 -58.66
CA ALA A 5 51.25 7.69 -58.64
C ALA A 5 50.65 6.54 -57.77
N PHE A 6 49.78 6.96 -56.83
CA PHE A 6 48.57 6.30 -56.28
C PHE A 6 48.67 5.04 -55.40
N ASP A 7 48.50 5.23 -54.09
CA ASP A 7 47.95 4.25 -53.14
C ASP A 7 46.81 4.89 -52.33
N PRO A 8 45.54 4.40 -52.41
CA PRO A 8 44.43 4.91 -51.63
C PRO A 8 44.30 4.16 -50.30
N SER A 9 45.12 4.50 -49.30
CA SER A 9 44.87 4.06 -47.93
C SER A 9 43.80 4.93 -47.27
N ARG A 10 42.55 4.44 -47.29
CA ARG A 10 41.46 4.96 -46.46
C ARG A 10 41.82 4.84 -44.98
N ALA A 11 42.07 5.97 -44.35
CA ALA A 11 42.03 6.14 -42.91
C ALA A 11 40.63 5.72 -42.38
N SER A 12 40.55 4.59 -41.69
CA SER A 12 39.45 4.31 -40.77
C SER A 12 39.95 4.61 -39.36
N LEU A 13 39.66 5.83 -38.90
CA LEU A 13 39.77 6.20 -37.49
C LEU A 13 38.89 5.26 -36.66
N PRO A 14 39.40 4.66 -35.56
CA PRO A 14 38.55 3.91 -34.64
C PRO A 14 37.56 4.87 -33.97
N PHE A 15 36.27 4.57 -34.09
CA PHE A 15 35.19 5.24 -33.37
C PHE A 15 35.45 5.10 -31.85
N HIS A 16 35.99 6.15 -31.23
CA HIS A 16 35.93 6.32 -29.79
C HIS A 16 34.46 6.49 -29.39
N THR A 17 33.85 5.42 -28.86
CA THR A 17 32.56 5.53 -28.18
C THR A 17 32.75 6.38 -26.93
N HIS A 18 32.29 7.64 -26.97
CA HIS A 18 32.37 8.56 -25.84
C HIS A 18 31.71 7.94 -24.59
N PRO A 19 32.47 7.69 -23.49
CA PRO A 19 31.93 7.14 -22.24
C PRO A 19 30.83 8.00 -21.61
N GLN A 20 30.80 9.29 -21.96
CA GLN A 20 29.78 10.23 -21.47
C GLN A 20 28.40 10.00 -22.11
N ARG A 21 28.34 9.51 -23.36
CA ARG A 21 27.07 9.25 -24.05
C ARG A 21 26.42 7.97 -23.52
N THR A 22 27.22 6.92 -23.26
CA THR A 22 26.74 5.67 -22.64
C THR A 22 26.29 5.89 -21.20
N ALA A 23 27.05 6.62 -20.38
CA ALA A 23 26.66 6.94 -19.01
C ALA A 23 25.38 7.81 -18.92
N ARG A 24 25.18 8.72 -19.88
CA ARG A 24 23.95 9.52 -19.96
C ARG A 24 22.75 8.67 -20.37
N THR A 25 22.89 7.80 -21.36
CA THR A 25 21.82 6.87 -21.77
C THR A 25 21.46 5.90 -20.65
N GLU A 26 22.45 5.31 -19.97
CA GLU A 26 22.22 4.44 -18.80
C GLU A 26 21.50 5.16 -17.66
N ARG A 27 21.85 6.42 -17.37
CA ARG A 27 21.14 7.23 -16.36
C ARG A 27 19.70 7.52 -16.75
N VAL A 28 19.43 7.80 -18.03
CA VAL A 28 18.07 8.07 -18.53
C VAL A 28 17.22 6.80 -18.45
N GLU A 29 17.76 5.66 -18.88
CA GLU A 29 17.08 4.36 -18.79
C GLU A 29 16.81 3.95 -17.35
N THR A 30 17.77 4.13 -16.43
CA THR A 30 17.61 3.81 -15.01
C THR A 30 16.52 4.68 -14.36
N ARG A 31 16.45 5.97 -14.73
CA ARG A 31 15.43 6.89 -14.22
C ARG A 31 14.05 6.57 -14.77
N ALA A 32 13.95 6.20 -16.04
CA ALA A 32 12.70 5.75 -16.66
C ALA A 32 12.20 4.43 -16.04
N ASP A 33 13.09 3.49 -15.76
CA ASP A 33 12.77 2.22 -15.09
C ASP A 33 12.29 2.44 -13.64
N ALA A 34 12.94 3.33 -12.88
CA ALA A 34 12.49 3.71 -11.55
C ALA A 34 11.09 4.36 -11.57
N ALA A 35 10.84 5.26 -12.52
CA ALA A 35 9.55 5.94 -12.66
C ALA A 35 8.42 4.97 -13.05
N GLY A 36 8.69 4.03 -13.96
CA GLY A 36 7.71 3.00 -14.35
C GLY A 36 7.34 2.07 -13.18
N LYS A 37 8.32 1.69 -12.35
CA LYS A 37 8.08 0.88 -11.15
C LYS A 37 7.27 1.63 -10.08
N GLU A 38 7.52 2.92 -9.90
CA GLU A 38 6.75 3.76 -8.97
C GLU A 38 5.31 3.89 -9.43
N HIS A 39 5.08 4.14 -10.72
CA HIS A 39 3.74 4.21 -11.30
C HIS A 39 2.92 2.92 -11.12
N VAL A 40 3.53 1.75 -11.28
CA VAL A 40 2.84 0.46 -11.05
C VAL A 40 2.42 0.31 -9.59
N ILE A 41 3.29 0.69 -8.65
CA ILE A 41 3.01 0.62 -7.22
C ILE A 41 1.88 1.58 -6.85
N ASP A 42 1.92 2.82 -7.36
CA ASP A 42 0.91 3.82 -7.08
C ASP A 42 -0.45 3.42 -7.66
N ALA A 43 -0.48 2.83 -8.86
CA ALA A 43 -1.71 2.27 -9.43
C ALA A 43 -2.30 1.16 -8.57
N MET A 44 -1.48 0.24 -8.06
CA MET A 44 -1.93 -0.83 -7.16
C MET A 44 -2.43 -0.27 -5.81
N ARG A 45 -1.77 0.75 -5.27
CA ARG A 45 -2.22 1.47 -4.06
C ARG A 45 -3.57 2.13 -4.28
N GLY A 46 -3.74 2.84 -5.39
CA GLY A 46 -4.99 3.51 -5.75
C GLY A 46 -6.14 2.51 -5.90
N PHE A 47 -5.90 1.40 -6.58
CA PHE A 47 -6.87 0.31 -6.69
C PHE A 47 -7.27 -0.25 -5.31
N ALA A 48 -6.29 -0.56 -4.46
CA ALA A 48 -6.55 -1.10 -3.12
C ALA A 48 -7.33 -0.11 -2.24
N ALA A 49 -7.00 1.19 -2.30
CA ALA A 49 -7.71 2.22 -1.53
C ALA A 49 -9.17 2.35 -1.96
N LEU A 50 -9.43 2.39 -3.27
CA LEU A 50 -10.79 2.47 -3.83
C LEU A 50 -11.60 1.21 -3.50
N LEU A 51 -10.98 0.04 -3.60
CA LEU A 51 -11.61 -1.25 -3.29
C LEU A 51 -12.05 -1.30 -1.82
N VAL A 52 -11.16 -0.95 -0.88
CA VAL A 52 -11.47 -0.96 0.57
C VAL A 52 -12.50 0.11 0.91
N ALA A 53 -12.33 1.33 0.39
CA ALA A 53 -13.26 2.42 0.64
C ALA A 53 -14.67 2.08 0.15
N TYR A 54 -14.81 1.52 -1.06
CA TYR A 54 -16.12 1.15 -1.59
C TYR A 54 -16.73 -0.04 -0.85
N PHE A 55 -15.92 -1.00 -0.39
CA PHE A 55 -16.36 -2.07 0.49
C PHE A 55 -16.95 -1.54 1.80
N HIS A 56 -16.25 -0.64 2.49
CA HIS A 56 -16.76 0.01 3.70
C HIS A 56 -17.99 0.87 3.42
N CYS A 57 -18.04 1.58 2.29
CA CYS A 57 -19.22 2.34 1.89
C CYS A 57 -20.46 1.45 1.82
N ARG A 58 -20.37 0.30 1.15
CA ARG A 58 -21.47 -0.69 1.08
C ARG A 58 -21.88 -1.18 2.46
N GLN A 59 -20.93 -1.45 3.36
CA GLN A 59 -21.25 -1.88 4.72
C GLN A 59 -21.94 -0.81 5.58
N VAL A 60 -21.80 0.47 5.21
CA VAL A 60 -22.40 1.59 5.96
C VAL A 60 -23.80 1.94 5.45
N VAL A 61 -24.01 1.95 4.13
CA VAL A 61 -25.24 2.49 3.53
C VAL A 61 -26.15 1.45 2.88
N TRP A 62 -25.66 0.24 2.56
CA TRP A 62 -26.40 -0.73 1.75
C TRP A 62 -26.74 -2.00 2.54
N VAL A 63 -27.91 -2.59 2.25
CA VAL A 63 -28.44 -3.77 2.97
C VAL A 63 -27.58 -5.03 2.87
N GLY A 64 -26.62 -5.07 1.95
CA GLY A 64 -25.79 -6.25 1.71
C GLY A 64 -26.39 -7.19 0.67
N MET A 65 -25.54 -8.04 0.08
CA MET A 65 -25.91 -8.83 -1.10
C MET A 65 -26.95 -9.90 -0.79
N GLN A 66 -26.85 -10.55 0.37
CA GLN A 66 -27.77 -11.61 0.78
C GLN A 66 -29.19 -11.05 0.93
N SER A 67 -29.36 -9.99 1.73
CA SER A 67 -30.65 -9.32 1.91
C SER A 67 -31.18 -8.71 0.62
N PHE A 68 -30.30 -8.11 -0.19
CA PHE A 68 -30.69 -7.57 -1.50
C PHE A 68 -31.25 -8.65 -2.43
N HIS A 69 -30.56 -9.78 -2.56
CA HIS A 69 -30.99 -10.89 -3.41
C HIS A 69 -32.31 -11.50 -2.91
N ALA A 70 -32.47 -11.64 -1.59
CA ALA A 70 -33.71 -12.16 -0.99
C ALA A 70 -34.93 -11.27 -1.30
N SER A 71 -34.75 -9.95 -1.40
CA SER A 71 -35.85 -9.02 -1.70
C SER A 71 -36.09 -8.80 -3.19
N VAL A 72 -35.03 -8.77 -4.01
CA VAL A 72 -35.10 -8.35 -5.44
C VAL A 72 -35.10 -9.55 -6.40
N GLY A 73 -34.64 -10.72 -5.96
CA GLY A 73 -34.57 -11.94 -6.77
C GLY A 73 -33.78 -11.72 -8.06
N HIS A 74 -34.35 -12.14 -9.19
CA HIS A 74 -33.72 -12.04 -10.52
C HIS A 74 -34.18 -10.82 -11.33
N ALA A 75 -34.69 -9.77 -10.68
CA ALA A 75 -35.12 -8.57 -11.40
C ALA A 75 -33.97 -7.94 -12.21
N LEU A 76 -34.28 -7.45 -13.41
CA LEU A 76 -33.32 -6.82 -14.33
C LEU A 76 -33.34 -5.29 -14.28
N SER A 77 -33.69 -4.70 -13.13
CA SER A 77 -33.65 -3.25 -12.96
C SER A 77 -32.21 -2.73 -13.00
N LEU A 78 -32.00 -1.47 -13.39
CA LEU A 78 -30.67 -0.83 -13.36
C LEU A 78 -30.02 -0.93 -11.98
N ASN A 79 -30.82 -0.83 -10.91
CA ASN A 79 -30.36 -1.00 -9.54
C ASN A 79 -29.86 -2.44 -9.27
N ALA A 80 -30.59 -3.45 -9.73
CA ALA A 80 -30.20 -4.86 -9.57
C ALA A 80 -28.94 -5.19 -10.37
N ILE A 81 -28.87 -4.77 -11.64
CA ILE A 81 -27.69 -4.95 -12.48
C ILE A 81 -26.46 -4.29 -11.82
N ALA A 82 -26.58 -3.03 -11.39
CA ALA A 82 -25.49 -2.33 -10.72
C ALA A 82 -25.09 -3.02 -9.40
N ALA A 83 -26.05 -3.46 -8.59
CA ALA A 83 -25.79 -4.19 -7.36
C ALA A 83 -25.02 -5.50 -7.62
N TYR A 84 -25.47 -6.32 -8.57
CA TYR A 84 -24.81 -7.58 -8.92
C TYR A 84 -23.43 -7.38 -9.56
N LEU A 85 -23.23 -6.35 -10.39
CA LEU A 85 -21.90 -6.01 -10.92
C LEU A 85 -20.91 -5.65 -9.79
N THR A 86 -21.39 -5.14 -8.66
CA THR A 86 -20.55 -4.85 -7.49
C THR A 86 -20.32 -6.06 -6.58
N PHE A 87 -20.79 -7.25 -6.96
CA PHE A 87 -20.58 -8.48 -6.18
C PHE A 87 -19.12 -8.73 -5.78
N PRO A 88 -18.11 -8.57 -6.67
CA PRO A 88 -16.69 -8.78 -6.32
C PRO A 88 -16.20 -7.89 -5.17
N ILE A 89 -16.85 -6.76 -4.91
CA ILE A 89 -16.50 -5.86 -3.81
C ILE A 89 -16.78 -6.53 -2.45
N ALA A 90 -17.52 -7.64 -2.38
CA ALA A 90 -17.70 -8.42 -1.15
C ALA A 90 -16.37 -8.87 -0.52
N TRP A 91 -15.31 -9.02 -1.33
CA TRP A 91 -13.95 -9.33 -0.87
C TRP A 91 -13.05 -8.08 -0.81
N GLY A 92 -13.62 -6.88 -0.67
CA GLY A 92 -12.82 -5.65 -0.71
C GLY A 92 -11.80 -5.50 0.42
N SER A 93 -11.95 -6.26 1.51
CA SER A 93 -10.93 -6.42 2.55
C SER A 93 -9.59 -6.95 2.02
N ALA A 94 -9.58 -7.62 0.86
CA ALA A 94 -8.36 -8.05 0.15
C ALA A 94 -7.44 -6.90 -0.23
N GLY A 95 -7.92 -5.65 -0.26
CA GLY A 95 -7.07 -4.48 -0.44
C GLY A 95 -6.10 -4.22 0.73
N VAL A 96 -6.39 -4.71 1.93
CA VAL A 96 -5.50 -4.51 3.10
C VAL A 96 -4.18 -5.30 2.96
N PRO A 97 -4.18 -6.60 2.63
CA PRO A 97 -2.96 -7.33 2.28
C PRO A 97 -2.10 -6.66 1.20
N ILE A 98 -2.74 -6.04 0.20
CA ILE A 98 -2.04 -5.30 -0.86
C ILE A 98 -1.24 -4.13 -0.24
N PHE A 99 -1.85 -3.35 0.65
CA PHE A 99 -1.16 -2.27 1.36
C PHE A 99 0.02 -2.76 2.19
N PHE A 100 -0.12 -3.88 2.91
CA PHE A 100 0.98 -4.42 3.71
C PHE A 100 2.17 -4.89 2.86
N VAL A 101 1.92 -5.62 1.78
CA VAL A 101 2.97 -6.06 0.86
C VAL A 101 3.66 -4.84 0.21
N ILE A 102 2.89 -3.84 -0.24
CA ILE A 102 3.47 -2.61 -0.81
C ILE A 102 4.27 -1.84 0.24
N SER A 103 3.77 -1.70 1.47
CA SER A 103 4.46 -1.01 2.57
C SER A 103 5.81 -1.68 2.85
N GLY A 104 5.84 -3.01 2.99
CA GLY A 104 7.08 -3.76 3.20
C GLY A 104 8.09 -3.60 2.07
N TYR A 105 7.63 -3.65 0.82
CA TYR A 105 8.49 -3.40 -0.34
C TYR A 105 9.07 -1.98 -0.31
N CYS A 106 8.22 -0.96 -0.21
CA CYS A 106 8.64 0.46 -0.26
C CYS A 106 9.57 0.85 0.89
N ILE A 107 9.35 0.31 2.08
CA ILE A 107 10.16 0.59 3.26
C ILE A 107 11.52 -0.09 3.18
N HIS A 108 11.56 -1.36 2.76
CA HIS A 108 12.79 -2.12 2.71
C HIS A 108 13.65 -1.81 1.48
N ARG A 109 13.03 -1.48 0.33
CA ARG A 109 13.71 -1.25 -0.97
C ARG A 109 14.99 -0.43 -0.84
N GLY A 110 14.91 0.78 -0.28
CA GLY A 110 16.07 1.67 -0.18
C GLY A 110 17.23 1.09 0.65
N ALA A 111 16.92 0.38 1.72
CA ALA A 111 17.93 -0.25 2.57
C ALA A 111 18.49 -1.52 1.92
N ALA A 112 17.65 -2.31 1.24
CA ALA A 112 18.04 -3.50 0.50
C ALA A 112 19.05 -3.18 -0.61
N PHE A 113 18.79 -2.15 -1.41
CA PHE A 113 19.71 -1.72 -2.47
C PHE A 113 21.05 -1.22 -1.90
N LYS A 114 21.03 -0.40 -0.84
CA LYS A 114 22.25 0.05 -0.18
C LYS A 114 23.06 -1.12 0.40
N LEU A 115 22.40 -2.09 1.01
CA LEU A 115 23.05 -3.26 1.59
C LEU A 115 23.56 -4.24 0.53
N ALA A 116 22.92 -4.31 -0.64
CA ALA A 116 23.40 -5.09 -1.77
C ALA A 116 24.64 -4.46 -2.41
N SER A 117 24.73 -3.12 -2.45
CA SER A 117 25.91 -2.40 -2.94
C SER A 117 27.05 -2.31 -1.91
N ASP A 118 26.72 -2.24 -0.61
CA ASP A 118 27.66 -2.14 0.50
C ASP A 118 27.23 -3.09 1.64
N PRO A 119 27.89 -4.24 1.81
CA PRO A 119 27.59 -5.19 2.88
C PRO A 119 27.78 -4.62 4.31
N ALA A 120 28.61 -3.59 4.46
CA ALA A 120 28.84 -2.94 5.74
C ALA A 120 27.71 -1.97 6.13
N TYR A 121 26.84 -1.60 5.18
CA TYR A 121 25.76 -0.63 5.38
C TYR A 121 24.91 -0.96 6.60
N ARG A 122 24.70 0.06 7.44
CA ARG A 122 23.82 0.03 8.62
C ARG A 122 22.68 1.00 8.43
N LEU A 123 21.52 0.66 8.98
CA LEU A 123 20.38 1.56 9.00
C LEU A 123 20.62 2.68 10.02
N ASP A 124 20.39 3.91 9.60
CA ASP A 124 20.28 5.06 10.51
C ASP A 124 18.88 5.03 11.15
N ASN A 125 18.79 4.44 12.34
CA ASN A 125 17.54 4.17 13.05
C ASN A 125 16.80 5.45 13.42
N THR A 126 17.53 6.44 13.95
CA THR A 126 16.95 7.71 14.41
C THR A 126 16.29 8.46 13.27
N ASN A 127 17.01 8.61 12.16
CA ASN A 127 16.49 9.26 10.96
C ASN A 127 15.40 8.42 10.28
N PHE A 128 15.48 7.08 10.34
CA PHE A 128 14.42 6.22 9.87
C PHE A 128 13.11 6.51 10.62
N TRP A 129 13.12 6.49 11.95
CA TRP A 129 11.92 6.76 12.75
C TRP A 129 11.44 8.21 12.62
N ALA A 130 12.34 9.19 12.65
CA ALA A 130 11.98 10.60 12.52
C ALA A 130 11.23 10.88 11.21
N ARG A 131 11.68 10.30 10.08
CA ARG A 131 10.96 10.44 8.80
C ARG A 131 9.59 9.79 8.81
N ARG A 132 9.44 8.65 9.47
CA ARG A 132 8.15 7.95 9.55
C ARG A 132 7.17 8.67 10.46
N PHE A 133 7.67 9.19 11.58
CA PHE A 133 6.91 10.05 12.47
C PHE A 133 6.39 11.28 11.73
N ALA A 134 7.28 12.04 11.08
CA ALA A 134 6.93 13.24 10.31
C ALA A 134 5.94 12.97 9.18
N ARG A 135 5.96 11.76 8.60
CA ARG A 135 5.05 11.35 7.53
C ARG A 135 3.65 10.97 8.04
N ILE A 136 3.56 10.27 9.18
CA ILE A 136 2.30 9.67 9.64
C ILE A 136 1.58 10.53 10.67
N TYR A 137 2.27 11.00 11.71
CA TYR A 137 1.61 11.57 12.89
C TYR A 137 0.83 12.87 12.61
N PRO A 138 1.30 13.81 11.76
CA PRO A 138 0.50 14.97 11.40
C PRO A 138 -0.82 14.58 10.72
N VAL A 139 -0.77 13.59 9.84
CA VAL A 139 -1.93 13.11 9.08
C VAL A 139 -2.88 12.34 10.00
N LEU A 140 -2.36 11.49 10.88
CA LEU A 140 -3.12 10.78 11.89
C LEU A 140 -3.86 11.75 12.82
N LEU A 141 -3.16 12.75 13.37
CA LEU A 141 -3.78 13.74 14.26
C LEU A 141 -4.93 14.47 13.56
N ALA A 142 -4.71 14.96 12.34
CA ALA A 142 -5.76 15.62 11.57
C ALA A 142 -6.94 14.68 11.26
N ALA A 143 -6.68 13.40 10.96
CA ALA A 143 -7.73 12.41 10.72
C ALA A 143 -8.54 12.09 11.99
N LEU A 144 -7.91 12.05 13.16
CA LEU A 144 -8.60 11.87 14.45
C LEU A 144 -9.48 13.07 14.77
N LEU A 145 -8.99 14.30 14.56
CA LEU A 145 -9.77 15.51 14.76
C LEU A 145 -10.95 15.59 13.78
N LEU A 146 -10.74 15.22 12.52
CA LEU A 146 -11.82 15.14 11.53
C LEU A 146 -12.84 14.06 11.93
N THR A 147 -12.38 12.88 12.36
CA THR A 147 -13.25 11.81 12.85
C THR A 147 -14.10 12.30 14.02
N PHE A 148 -13.49 12.97 15.00
CA PHE A 148 -14.21 13.55 16.13
C PHE A 148 -15.29 14.54 15.66
N ALA A 149 -14.96 15.47 14.76
CA ALA A 149 -15.90 16.47 14.27
C ALA A 149 -17.09 15.85 13.53
N LEU A 150 -16.84 14.88 12.65
CA LEU A 150 -17.88 14.21 11.86
C LEU A 150 -18.75 13.29 12.72
N ASP A 151 -18.16 12.53 13.64
CA ASP A 151 -18.90 11.65 14.54
C ASP A 151 -19.69 12.44 15.56
N TRP A 152 -19.14 13.53 16.10
CA TRP A 152 -19.88 14.42 16.99
C TRP A 152 -21.13 14.98 16.30
N ALA A 153 -21.02 15.39 15.04
CA ALA A 153 -22.18 15.82 14.25
C ALA A 153 -23.19 14.67 14.02
N SER A 154 -22.71 13.45 13.72
CA SER A 154 -23.54 12.26 13.53
C SER A 154 -24.30 11.87 14.82
N LEU A 155 -23.70 12.01 16.00
CA LEU A 155 -24.35 11.72 17.28
C LEU A 155 -25.57 12.62 17.57
N HIS A 156 -25.61 13.82 16.97
CA HIS A 156 -26.75 14.75 17.09
C HIS A 156 -27.87 14.47 16.07
N LEU A 157 -27.74 13.43 15.24
CA LEU A 157 -28.70 13.04 14.21
C LEU A 157 -29.31 11.67 14.52
N PRO A 158 -30.27 11.56 15.46
CA PRO A 158 -30.88 10.28 15.80
C PRO A 158 -31.73 9.72 14.64
N PRO A 159 -31.75 8.38 14.44
CA PRO A 159 -31.04 7.36 15.20
C PRO A 159 -29.55 7.29 14.83
N VAL A 160 -28.71 7.12 15.87
CA VAL A 160 -27.26 7.10 15.75
C VAL A 160 -26.81 5.85 14.98
N ASN A 161 -25.87 6.04 14.07
CA ASN A 161 -25.28 4.93 13.33
C ASN A 161 -24.47 4.02 14.28
N HIS A 162 -24.78 2.73 14.31
CA HIS A 162 -24.11 1.73 15.16
C HIS A 162 -22.59 1.60 14.91
N LYS A 163 -22.08 2.15 13.82
CA LYS A 163 -20.63 2.20 13.52
C LYS A 163 -19.90 3.21 14.41
N VAL A 164 -20.56 4.24 14.93
CA VAL A 164 -19.95 5.22 15.84
C VAL A 164 -19.67 4.54 17.18
N ARG A 165 -18.39 4.42 17.54
CA ARG A 165 -17.92 3.89 18.83
C ARG A 165 -17.55 5.03 19.78
N GLU A 166 -16.66 4.77 20.74
CA GLU A 166 -16.17 5.75 21.69
C GLU A 166 -15.38 6.89 21.01
N ILE A 167 -15.80 8.13 21.27
CA ILE A 167 -15.12 9.36 20.82
C ILE A 167 -14.43 10.12 21.96
N GLY A 168 -14.40 9.53 23.17
CA GLY A 168 -13.80 10.14 24.36
C GLY A 168 -12.26 10.22 24.32
N LEU A 169 -11.69 10.95 25.28
CA LEU A 169 -10.25 11.21 25.36
C LEU A 169 -9.42 9.92 25.45
N HIS A 170 -9.87 8.92 26.20
CA HIS A 170 -9.17 7.63 26.29
C HIS A 170 -9.02 6.96 24.91
N ALA A 171 -10.12 6.83 24.15
CA ALA A 171 -10.09 6.25 22.81
C ALA A 171 -9.24 7.10 21.84
N PHE A 172 -9.28 8.43 21.98
CA PHE A 172 -8.43 9.33 21.21
C PHE A 172 -6.95 9.08 21.47
N LEU A 173 -6.54 8.98 22.74
CA LEU A 173 -5.14 8.72 23.12
C LEU A 173 -4.67 7.34 22.67
N VAL A 174 -5.49 6.29 22.84
CA VAL A 174 -5.19 4.94 22.34
C VAL A 174 -4.89 4.97 20.84
N ASN A 175 -5.68 5.71 20.06
CA ASN A 175 -5.48 5.78 18.62
C ASN A 175 -4.34 6.72 18.20
N LEU A 176 -4.12 7.81 18.94
CA LEU A 176 -2.99 8.71 18.74
C LEU A 176 -1.65 8.00 18.94
N PHE A 177 -1.55 7.15 19.97
CA PHE A 177 -0.36 6.32 20.22
C PHE A 177 -0.33 5.03 19.39
N SER A 178 -1.27 4.82 18.47
CA SER A 178 -1.31 3.65 17.61
C SER A 178 -1.40 2.32 18.39
N LEU A 179 -2.19 2.30 19.46
CA LEU A 179 -2.41 1.16 20.35
C LEU A 179 -3.79 0.48 20.16
N GLN A 180 -4.59 0.97 19.22
CA GLN A 180 -5.85 0.32 18.83
C GLN A 180 -5.58 -1.10 18.32
N GLY A 181 -6.42 -2.04 18.74
CA GLY A 181 -6.24 -3.49 18.56
C GLY A 181 -5.54 -4.20 19.72
N VAL A 182 -4.87 -3.45 20.60
CA VAL A 182 -4.15 -3.98 21.78
C VAL A 182 -4.69 -3.39 23.08
N ALA A 183 -4.71 -2.06 23.20
CA ALA A 183 -5.12 -1.33 24.40
C ALA A 183 -6.53 -0.70 24.29
N GLY A 184 -7.19 -0.87 23.15
CA GLY A 184 -8.54 -0.36 22.93
C GLY A 184 -9.00 -0.53 21.48
N LYS A 185 -10.21 -0.06 21.18
CA LYS A 185 -10.80 -0.12 19.84
C LYS A 185 -10.42 1.10 19.00
N THR A 186 -10.74 1.03 17.71
CA THR A 186 -10.61 2.16 16.79
C THR A 186 -11.45 3.36 17.24
N TYR A 187 -10.91 4.57 17.05
CA TYR A 187 -11.56 5.81 17.47
C TYR A 187 -12.85 6.08 16.69
N GLY A 188 -13.95 6.32 17.40
CA GLY A 188 -15.24 6.65 16.81
C GLY A 188 -15.69 5.64 15.73
N SER A 189 -16.16 6.15 14.60
CA SER A 189 -16.56 5.37 13.43
C SER A 189 -15.42 4.92 12.54
N ASN A 190 -14.19 5.38 12.80
CA ASN A 190 -13.04 5.17 11.93
C ASN A 190 -12.41 3.79 12.15
N GLY A 191 -13.19 2.76 11.84
CA GLY A 191 -12.80 1.36 11.91
C GLY A 191 -11.61 0.98 11.04
N ALA A 192 -11.14 1.84 10.12
CA ALA A 192 -9.97 1.58 9.28
C ALA A 192 -8.63 1.80 10.00
N LEU A 193 -8.60 2.53 11.13
CA LEU A 193 -7.36 2.89 11.82
C LEU A 193 -6.56 1.70 12.38
N TRP A 194 -7.14 0.51 12.49
CA TRP A 194 -6.41 -0.66 13.01
C TRP A 194 -5.18 -1.02 12.16
N THR A 195 -5.26 -0.91 10.83
CA THR A 195 -4.12 -1.21 9.95
C THR A 195 -2.99 -0.21 10.11
N LEU A 196 -3.31 1.04 10.46
CA LEU A 196 -2.32 2.07 10.75
C LEU A 196 -1.54 1.75 12.03
N SER A 197 -2.21 1.23 13.06
CA SER A 197 -1.55 0.75 14.28
C SER A 197 -0.51 -0.33 13.96
N LEU A 198 -0.89 -1.29 13.12
CA LEU A 198 0.03 -2.33 12.65
C LEU A 198 1.19 -1.75 11.85
N GLU A 199 0.95 -0.75 11.01
CA GLU A 199 2.00 -0.08 10.26
C GLU A 199 3.02 0.62 11.16
N VAL A 200 2.58 1.32 12.21
CA VAL A 200 3.47 1.92 13.21
C VAL A 200 4.27 0.85 13.96
N GLN A 201 3.63 -0.27 14.33
CA GLN A 201 4.32 -1.41 14.93
C GLN A 201 5.40 -2.00 14.00
N PHE A 202 5.12 -2.11 12.69
CA PHE A 202 6.11 -2.53 11.70
C PHE A 202 7.31 -1.58 11.65
N TYR A 203 7.11 -0.28 11.87
CA TYR A 203 8.20 0.69 11.85
C TYR A 203 9.09 0.59 13.09
N VAL A 204 8.49 0.32 14.24
CA VAL A 204 9.22 0.09 15.49
C VAL A 204 10.10 -1.16 15.37
N ILE A 205 9.55 -2.26 14.85
CA ILE A 205 10.29 -3.53 14.74
C ILE A 205 11.28 -3.58 13.55
N TYR A 206 11.12 -2.71 12.55
CA TYR A 206 11.90 -2.77 11.31
C TYR A 206 13.43 -2.75 11.51
N PRO A 207 14.03 -1.88 12.34
CA PRO A 207 15.47 -1.90 12.57
C PRO A 207 15.99 -3.24 13.09
N LEU A 208 15.22 -3.93 13.95
CA LEU A 208 15.55 -5.27 14.43
C LEU A 208 15.48 -6.30 13.30
N LEU A 209 14.42 -6.24 12.50
CA LEU A 209 14.28 -7.12 11.33
C LEU A 209 15.41 -6.91 10.31
N PHE A 210 15.82 -5.65 10.09
CA PHE A 210 16.94 -5.32 9.24
C PHE A 210 18.27 -5.87 9.79
N ALA A 211 18.49 -5.74 11.11
CA ALA A 211 19.66 -6.33 11.78
C ALA A 211 19.67 -7.86 11.66
N LEU A 212 18.52 -8.51 11.84
CA LEU A 212 18.37 -9.96 11.68
C LEU A 212 18.65 -10.39 10.22
N ARG A 213 18.09 -9.68 9.23
CA ARG A 213 18.36 -9.89 7.81
C ARG A 213 19.85 -9.80 7.47
N ARG A 214 20.63 -8.97 8.17
CA ARG A 214 22.08 -8.89 7.98
C ARG A 214 22.82 -10.11 8.51
N ARG A 215 22.32 -10.74 9.58
CA ARG A 215 22.96 -11.91 10.21
C ARG A 215 22.64 -13.22 9.51
N ILE A 216 21.36 -13.46 9.23
CA ILE A 216 20.88 -14.77 8.74
C ILE A 216 20.32 -14.71 7.31
N GLY A 217 20.19 -13.52 6.71
CA GLY A 217 19.61 -13.35 5.38
C GLY A 217 18.08 -13.31 5.37
N MET A 218 17.51 -12.78 4.28
CA MET A 218 16.08 -12.49 4.20
C MET A 218 15.19 -13.74 4.13
N ASN A 219 15.67 -14.84 3.55
CA ASN A 219 14.88 -16.08 3.47
C ASN A 219 14.61 -16.67 4.86
N TRP A 220 15.62 -16.66 5.74
CA TRP A 220 15.46 -17.11 7.12
C TRP A 220 14.59 -16.16 7.94
N VAL A 221 14.71 -14.84 7.73
CA VAL A 221 13.79 -13.86 8.32
C VAL A 221 12.35 -14.16 7.93
N LEU A 222 12.09 -14.41 6.64
CA LEU A 222 10.76 -14.74 6.14
C LEU A 222 10.22 -16.04 6.76
N ALA A 223 11.06 -17.06 6.91
CA ALA A 223 10.68 -18.32 7.55
C ALA A 223 10.34 -18.15 9.04
N ILE A 224 11.17 -17.41 9.80
CA ILE A 224 10.94 -17.12 11.21
C ILE A 224 9.66 -16.31 11.39
N VAL A 225 9.47 -15.26 10.57
CA VAL A 225 8.26 -14.43 10.62
C VAL A 225 7.03 -15.24 10.24
N GLY A 226 7.12 -16.14 9.25
CA GLY A 226 6.05 -17.06 8.89
C GLY A 226 5.66 -18.01 10.04
N LEU A 227 6.64 -18.53 10.77
CA LEU A 227 6.39 -19.35 11.96
C LEU A 227 5.72 -18.53 13.08
N VAL A 228 6.25 -17.36 13.39
CA VAL A 228 5.65 -16.44 14.38
C VAL A 228 4.23 -16.06 13.98
N ASN A 229 3.99 -15.85 12.70
CA ASN A 229 2.69 -15.52 12.14
C ASN A 229 1.68 -16.64 12.38
N LEU A 230 2.05 -17.89 12.10
CA LEU A 230 1.20 -19.07 12.32
C LEU A 230 0.90 -19.28 13.81
N VAL A 231 1.91 -19.19 14.68
CA VAL A 231 1.73 -19.31 16.14
C VAL A 231 0.83 -18.19 16.67
N SER A 232 1.04 -16.97 16.19
CA SER A 232 0.23 -15.79 16.53
C SER A 232 -1.21 -15.94 16.06
N ALA A 233 -1.45 -16.52 14.88
CA ALA A 233 -2.80 -16.81 14.40
C ALA A 233 -3.53 -17.71 15.39
N TYR A 234 -2.90 -18.84 15.73
CA TYR A 234 -3.49 -19.83 16.62
C TYR A 234 -3.75 -19.28 18.03
N ALA A 235 -2.82 -18.46 18.55
CA ALA A 235 -2.90 -17.94 19.91
C ALA A 235 -3.79 -16.70 20.05
N LEU A 236 -3.75 -15.74 19.10
CA LEU A 236 -4.37 -14.42 19.27
C LEU A 236 -5.72 -14.26 18.54
N GLU A 237 -5.96 -14.99 17.45
CA GLU A 237 -7.21 -14.85 16.67
C GLU A 237 -8.44 -15.17 17.52
N ARG A 238 -8.32 -16.13 18.44
CA ARG A 238 -9.41 -16.51 19.36
C ARG A 238 -9.77 -15.42 20.37
N HIS A 239 -8.92 -14.42 20.55
CA HIS A 239 -9.08 -13.36 21.56
C HIS A 239 -9.36 -11.98 20.94
N ASP A 240 -9.58 -11.89 19.62
CA ASP A 240 -9.81 -10.63 18.89
C ASP A 240 -8.67 -9.59 19.09
N ILE A 241 -7.45 -10.06 19.37
CA ILE A 241 -6.28 -9.21 19.57
C ILE A 241 -5.60 -8.99 18.22
N GLN A 242 -5.59 -7.74 17.77
CA GLN A 242 -5.00 -7.34 16.48
C GLN A 242 -3.56 -6.89 16.70
N PHE A 243 -2.64 -7.86 16.78
CA PHE A 243 -1.21 -7.61 16.97
C PHE A 243 -0.41 -7.78 15.67
N PHE A 244 0.70 -7.04 15.53
CA PHE A 244 1.48 -7.05 14.28
C PHE A 244 1.96 -8.43 13.87
N THR A 245 2.25 -9.33 14.81
CA THR A 245 2.72 -10.70 14.56
C THR A 245 1.76 -11.48 13.66
N SER A 246 0.45 -11.22 13.76
CA SER A 246 -0.60 -11.86 12.94
C SER A 246 -0.61 -11.37 11.48
N TYR A 247 -0.01 -10.22 11.18
CA TYR A 247 0.01 -9.64 9.81
C TYR A 247 1.43 -9.43 9.27
N TRP A 248 2.44 -9.67 10.09
CA TRP A 248 3.84 -9.38 9.79
C TRP A 248 4.34 -10.14 8.56
N PHE A 249 3.83 -11.35 8.33
CA PHE A 249 4.19 -12.16 7.17
C PHE A 249 3.90 -11.42 5.84
N SER A 250 2.70 -10.87 5.68
CA SER A 250 2.31 -10.10 4.49
C SER A 250 3.25 -8.92 4.22
N TRP A 251 3.64 -8.20 5.26
CA TRP A 251 4.59 -7.09 5.16
C TRP A 251 5.99 -7.61 4.77
N THR A 252 6.45 -8.70 5.38
CA THR A 252 7.77 -9.29 5.06
C THR A 252 7.87 -9.88 3.68
N LEU A 253 6.77 -10.33 3.06
CA LEU A 253 6.77 -10.72 1.64
C LEU A 253 7.18 -9.55 0.74
N GLY A 254 6.68 -8.34 1.01
CA GLY A 254 7.10 -7.12 0.33
C GLY A 254 8.59 -6.84 0.51
N ALA A 255 9.08 -6.94 1.75
CA ALA A 255 10.50 -6.78 2.05
C ALA A 255 11.38 -7.83 1.36
N TRP A 256 10.91 -9.08 1.27
CA TRP A 256 11.58 -10.15 0.55
C TRP A 256 11.68 -9.86 -0.95
N ILE A 257 10.61 -9.36 -1.58
CA ILE A 257 10.63 -8.92 -2.98
C ILE A 257 11.70 -7.84 -3.17
N ALA A 258 11.77 -6.86 -2.27
CA ALA A 258 12.79 -5.81 -2.34
C ALA A 258 14.23 -6.36 -2.25
N ASP A 259 14.50 -7.32 -1.35
CA ASP A 259 15.83 -7.95 -1.22
C ASP A 259 16.17 -8.78 -2.47
N ALA A 260 15.21 -9.53 -3.00
CA ALA A 260 15.38 -10.32 -4.22
C ALA A 260 15.71 -9.44 -5.44
N LYS A 261 15.00 -8.32 -5.62
CA LYS A 261 15.27 -7.36 -6.71
C LYS A 261 16.61 -6.64 -6.53
N ALA A 262 16.98 -6.28 -5.30
CA ALA A 262 18.26 -5.66 -5.01
C ALA A 262 19.44 -6.59 -5.35
N ARG A 263 19.33 -7.88 -4.97
CA ARG A 263 20.34 -8.89 -5.31
C ARG A 263 20.45 -9.09 -6.81
N ALA A 264 19.32 -9.28 -7.50
CA ALA A 264 19.30 -9.48 -8.95
C ALA A 264 19.94 -8.31 -9.72
N ALA A 265 19.71 -7.07 -9.26
CA ALA A 265 20.29 -5.87 -9.85
C ALA A 265 21.82 -5.82 -9.68
N VAL A 266 22.35 -6.19 -8.51
CA VAL A 266 23.79 -6.20 -8.25
C VAL A 266 24.49 -7.37 -8.96
N SER A 267 23.86 -8.55 -9.00
CA SER A 267 24.43 -9.73 -9.66
C SER A 267 24.35 -9.70 -11.19
N LYS A 268 23.85 -8.61 -11.79
CA LYS A 268 23.58 -8.46 -13.23
C LYS A 268 22.87 -9.68 -13.84
N GLN A 269 21.99 -10.33 -13.06
CA GLN A 269 21.29 -11.52 -13.55
C GLN A 269 20.33 -11.09 -14.65
N ALA A 270 20.45 -11.72 -15.82
CA ALA A 270 19.54 -11.48 -16.93
C ALA A 270 18.10 -11.74 -16.47
N ALA A 271 17.18 -10.83 -16.83
CA ALA A 271 15.77 -10.99 -16.51
C ALA A 271 15.29 -12.32 -17.11
N ARG A 272 14.86 -13.25 -16.24
CA ARG A 272 14.30 -14.53 -16.71
C ARG A 272 13.04 -14.25 -17.54
N PRO A 273 12.82 -15.00 -18.64
CA PRO A 273 11.66 -14.80 -19.50
C PRO A 273 10.35 -14.85 -18.71
N ALA A 274 9.35 -14.12 -19.21
CA ALA A 274 8.07 -13.97 -18.54
C ALA A 274 7.27 -15.27 -18.54
N SER A 275 7.42 -16.08 -17.50
CA SER A 275 6.54 -17.22 -17.26
C SER A 275 5.17 -16.73 -16.81
N VAL A 276 4.14 -17.01 -17.61
CA VAL A 276 2.72 -16.74 -17.30
C VAL A 276 2.28 -17.44 -16.01
N TRP A 277 2.98 -18.51 -15.62
CA TRP A 277 2.70 -19.27 -14.39
C TRP A 277 2.67 -18.42 -13.12
N TRP A 278 3.46 -17.34 -13.02
CA TRP A 278 3.41 -16.45 -11.85
C TRP A 278 2.03 -15.78 -11.70
N TYR A 279 1.41 -15.39 -12.82
CA TYR A 279 0.07 -14.80 -12.81
C TYR A 279 -1.01 -15.85 -12.57
N ALA A 280 -0.83 -17.07 -13.09
CA ALA A 280 -1.75 -18.18 -12.82
C ALA A 280 -1.74 -18.58 -11.34
N VAL A 281 -0.55 -18.68 -10.73
CA VAL A 281 -0.39 -18.94 -9.28
C VAL A 281 -0.99 -17.80 -8.47
N ALA A 282 -0.73 -16.55 -8.84
CA ALA A 282 -1.33 -15.39 -8.18
C ALA A 282 -2.86 -15.44 -8.22
N ALA A 283 -3.45 -15.72 -9.39
CA ALA A 283 -4.89 -15.84 -9.56
C ALA A 283 -5.47 -17.01 -8.74
N GLY A 284 -4.80 -18.16 -8.75
CA GLY A 284 -5.19 -19.33 -7.93
C GLY A 284 -5.20 -19.04 -6.44
N LEU A 285 -4.17 -18.34 -5.93
CA LEU A 285 -4.09 -17.92 -4.53
C LEU A 285 -5.17 -16.89 -4.17
N VAL A 286 -5.46 -15.95 -5.07
CA VAL A 286 -6.55 -14.97 -4.86
C VAL A 286 -7.91 -15.67 -4.79
N ALA A 287 -8.18 -16.60 -5.71
CA ALA A 287 -9.41 -17.39 -5.72
C ALA A 287 -9.52 -18.28 -4.46
N ALA A 288 -8.43 -18.94 -4.06
CA ALA A 288 -8.38 -19.71 -2.83
C ALA A 288 -8.64 -18.83 -1.60
N GLY A 289 -8.13 -17.60 -1.58
CA GLY A 289 -8.43 -16.62 -0.53
C GLY A 289 -9.91 -16.24 -0.48
N CYS A 290 -10.57 -16.08 -1.63
CA CYS A 290 -12.02 -15.82 -1.69
C CYS A 290 -12.84 -16.96 -1.08
N VAL A 291 -12.43 -18.21 -1.29
CA VAL A 291 -13.05 -19.40 -0.67
C VAL A 291 -12.73 -19.46 0.83
N ALA A 292 -11.47 -19.26 1.20
CA ALA A 292 -11.02 -19.27 2.60
C ALA A 292 -11.73 -18.20 3.45
N PHE A 293 -12.10 -17.07 2.85
CA PHE A 293 -12.80 -15.98 3.53
C PHE A 293 -14.14 -16.43 4.14
N HIS A 294 -14.76 -17.48 3.59
CA HIS A 294 -15.96 -18.09 4.16
C HIS A 294 -15.69 -18.79 5.51
N PHE A 295 -14.49 -19.35 5.69
CA PHE A 295 -14.11 -20.11 6.89
C PHE A 295 -13.36 -19.26 7.92
N GLY A 296 -12.76 -18.15 7.50
CA GLY A 296 -12.05 -17.23 8.39
C GLY A 296 -11.33 -16.13 7.62
N GLN A 297 -11.27 -14.94 8.21
CA GLN A 297 -10.61 -13.80 7.58
C GLN A 297 -9.10 -13.97 7.55
N TYR A 298 -8.50 -14.57 8.59
CA TYR A 298 -7.05 -14.67 8.70
C TYR A 298 -6.42 -15.46 7.54
N GLY A 299 -6.90 -16.68 7.28
CA GLY A 299 -6.39 -17.52 6.20
C GLY A 299 -6.53 -16.87 4.82
N ALA A 300 -7.68 -16.21 4.58
CA ALA A 300 -7.91 -15.45 3.36
C ALA A 300 -6.89 -14.31 3.19
N PHE A 301 -6.59 -13.57 4.26
CA PHE A 301 -5.60 -12.49 4.25
C PHE A 301 -4.21 -13.00 3.85
N GLN A 302 -3.78 -14.16 4.35
CA GLN A 302 -2.46 -14.71 3.99
C GLN A 302 -2.42 -15.17 2.53
N LEU A 303 -3.48 -15.81 2.04
CA LEU A 303 -3.58 -16.23 0.64
C LEU A 303 -3.61 -15.04 -0.32
N TRP A 304 -4.35 -13.98 0.01
CA TRP A 304 -4.35 -12.73 -0.76
C TRP A 304 -2.99 -12.02 -0.73
N ALA A 305 -2.32 -11.98 0.42
CA ALA A 305 -0.97 -11.42 0.54
C ALA A 305 0.03 -12.17 -0.35
N LEU A 306 0.00 -13.51 -0.31
CA LEU A 306 0.84 -14.34 -1.17
C LEU A 306 0.50 -14.13 -2.65
N GLY A 307 -0.78 -14.25 -3.03
CA GLY A 307 -1.20 -14.05 -4.42
C GLY A 307 -0.77 -12.70 -4.96
N PHE A 308 -0.94 -11.64 -4.18
CA PHE A 308 -0.45 -10.31 -4.54
C PHE A 308 1.08 -10.21 -4.57
N ALA A 309 1.81 -10.87 -3.66
CA ALA A 309 3.27 -10.89 -3.69
C ALA A 309 3.82 -11.56 -4.97
N PHE A 310 3.23 -12.67 -5.41
CA PHE A 310 3.55 -13.33 -6.69
C PHE A 310 3.28 -12.39 -7.87
N TYR A 311 2.12 -11.71 -7.86
CA TYR A 311 1.77 -10.72 -8.87
C TYR A 311 2.76 -9.54 -8.91
N LEU A 312 3.03 -8.93 -7.75
CA LEU A 312 3.93 -7.77 -7.61
C LEU A 312 5.36 -8.12 -8.02
N TYR A 313 5.88 -9.28 -7.58
CA TYR A 313 7.22 -9.74 -7.94
C TYR A 313 7.41 -9.76 -9.46
N LYS A 314 6.40 -10.23 -10.21
CA LYS A 314 6.44 -10.28 -11.67
C LYS A 314 6.13 -8.94 -12.32
N ALA A 315 5.17 -8.18 -11.79
CA ALA A 315 4.82 -6.85 -12.29
C ALA A 315 6.03 -5.89 -12.27
N LEU A 316 6.90 -5.99 -11.26
CA LEU A 316 8.13 -5.19 -11.15
C LEU A 316 9.24 -5.56 -12.15
N GLU A 317 9.11 -6.67 -12.90
CA GLU A 317 10.04 -7.05 -13.97
C GLU A 317 9.62 -6.50 -15.33
N ARG A 318 8.32 -6.23 -15.51
CA ARG A 318 7.81 -5.71 -16.78
C ARG A 318 8.16 -4.24 -16.91
N ARG A 319 8.80 -3.89 -18.02
CA ARG A 319 8.84 -2.51 -18.53
C ARG A 319 7.51 -2.20 -19.20
N THR A 320 6.43 -2.17 -18.43
CA THR A 320 5.10 -1.89 -18.97
C THR A 320 4.95 -0.39 -19.21
N ALA A 321 4.66 -0.01 -20.46
CA ALA A 321 4.16 1.33 -20.75
C ALA A 321 2.85 1.55 -19.96
N ALA A 322 2.69 2.72 -19.36
CA ALA A 322 1.49 3.06 -18.61
C ALA A 322 0.27 2.96 -19.54
N SER A 323 -0.66 2.04 -19.26
CA SER A 323 -1.98 2.06 -19.88
C SER A 323 -2.78 3.25 -19.30
N TRP A 324 -3.76 3.76 -20.05
CA TRP A 324 -4.65 4.82 -19.58
C TRP A 324 -5.33 4.47 -18.25
N LEU A 325 -5.69 3.19 -18.06
CA LEU A 325 -6.28 2.68 -16.82
C LEU A 325 -5.28 2.73 -15.66
N SER A 326 -4.03 2.30 -15.89
CA SER A 326 -2.98 2.39 -14.87
C SER A 326 -2.62 3.83 -14.53
N ALA A 327 -2.67 4.74 -15.50
CA ALA A 327 -2.43 6.17 -15.29
C ALA A 327 -3.55 6.80 -14.44
N GLY A 328 -4.80 6.43 -14.70
CA GLY A 328 -5.93 6.83 -13.88
C GLY A 328 -5.80 6.34 -12.44
N LEU A 329 -5.54 5.04 -12.24
CA LEU A 329 -5.36 4.43 -10.91
C LEU A 329 -4.16 5.01 -10.15
N SER A 330 -3.06 5.34 -10.85
CA SER A 330 -1.88 5.95 -10.22
C SER A 330 -2.22 7.28 -9.54
N ARG A 331 -3.12 8.09 -10.13
CA ARG A 331 -3.56 9.35 -9.51
C ARG A 331 -4.31 9.14 -8.19
N PHE A 332 -5.09 8.06 -8.11
CA PHE A 332 -5.71 7.64 -6.85
C PHE A 332 -4.68 7.08 -5.86
N GLY A 333 -3.55 6.59 -6.36
CA GLY A 333 -2.39 6.18 -5.57
C GLY A 333 -1.80 7.30 -4.73
N ASP A 334 -1.72 8.52 -5.29
CA ASP A 334 -1.10 9.68 -4.65
C ASP A 334 -1.75 10.05 -3.31
N PHE A 335 -3.08 10.01 -3.24
CA PHE A 335 -3.86 10.33 -2.04
C PHE A 335 -4.51 9.09 -1.40
N SER A 336 -4.05 7.89 -1.78
CA SER A 336 -4.58 6.61 -1.28
C SER A 336 -4.59 6.52 0.25
N PHE A 337 -3.56 7.08 0.89
CA PHE A 337 -3.43 7.10 2.34
C PHE A 337 -4.48 8.02 2.98
N SER A 338 -4.61 9.26 2.50
CA SER A 338 -5.68 10.17 2.91
C SER A 338 -7.08 9.57 2.75
N LEU A 339 -7.39 8.99 1.58
CA LEU A 339 -8.69 8.33 1.36
C LEU A 339 -8.92 7.21 2.36
N TYR A 340 -7.91 6.37 2.59
CA TYR A 340 -7.98 5.28 3.55
C TYR A 340 -8.23 5.78 4.99
N LEU A 341 -7.64 6.91 5.39
CA LEU A 341 -7.75 7.42 6.75
C LEU A 341 -9.10 8.06 7.07
N ILE A 342 -9.82 8.63 6.10
CA ILE A 342 -10.98 9.49 6.40
C ILE A 342 -12.31 9.03 5.79
N HIS A 343 -12.33 8.02 4.93
CA HIS A 343 -13.56 7.63 4.20
C HIS A 343 -14.70 7.17 5.11
N LEU A 344 -14.41 6.42 6.19
CA LEU A 344 -15.43 5.82 7.05
C LEU A 344 -16.27 6.87 7.82
N PRO A 345 -15.67 7.83 8.53
CA PRO A 345 -16.42 8.91 9.18
C PRO A 345 -17.27 9.73 8.20
N ILE A 346 -16.77 9.95 6.98
CA ILE A 346 -17.53 10.62 5.92
C ILE A 346 -18.78 9.81 5.56
N PHE A 347 -18.65 8.50 5.31
CA PHE A 347 -19.78 7.65 4.98
C PHE A 347 -20.82 7.58 6.11
N VAL A 348 -20.35 7.53 7.36
CA VAL A 348 -21.22 7.47 8.53
C VAL A 348 -22.00 8.78 8.71
N LEU A 349 -21.35 9.93 8.55
CA LEU A 349 -22.04 11.21 8.57
C LEU A 349 -23.07 11.32 7.43
N LEU A 350 -22.70 10.96 6.20
CA LEU A 350 -23.62 11.00 5.06
C LEU A 350 -24.82 10.06 5.25
N SER A 351 -24.59 8.87 5.81
CA SER A 351 -25.66 7.92 6.16
C SER A 351 -26.60 8.50 7.22
N SER A 352 -26.04 9.15 8.24
CA SER A 352 -26.82 9.80 9.31
C SER A 352 -27.65 10.97 8.76
N LEU A 353 -27.05 11.82 7.93
CA LEU A 353 -27.66 13.03 7.38
C LEU A 353 -28.75 12.74 6.36
N LEU A 354 -28.48 11.84 5.40
CA LEU A 354 -29.36 11.62 4.25
C LEU A 354 -30.40 10.52 4.50
N TYR A 355 -30.08 9.54 5.34
CA TYR A 355 -30.89 8.35 5.53
C TYR A 355 -31.21 8.05 6.99
N ARG A 356 -30.86 8.94 7.92
CA ARG A 356 -31.06 8.72 9.36
C ARG A 356 -30.49 7.36 9.79
N SER A 357 -29.29 7.04 9.28
CA SER A 357 -28.58 5.78 9.54
C SER A 357 -29.27 4.49 9.04
N ALA A 358 -30.35 4.59 8.26
CA ALA A 358 -31.04 3.44 7.69
C ALA A 358 -30.28 2.84 6.49
N LEU A 359 -30.23 1.51 6.42
CA LEU A 359 -29.67 0.80 5.27
C LEU A 359 -30.61 0.90 4.07
N GLN A 360 -30.04 1.09 2.89
CA GLN A 360 -30.77 1.31 1.64
C GLN A 360 -30.80 0.04 0.79
N MET A 361 -31.95 -0.26 0.19
CA MET A 361 -32.07 -1.30 -0.84
C MET A 361 -31.40 -0.88 -2.15
N SER A 362 -31.43 0.42 -2.44
CA SER A 362 -30.79 1.01 -3.61
C SER A 362 -29.26 1.03 -3.45
N ILE A 363 -28.51 0.67 -4.49
CA ILE A 363 -27.04 0.74 -4.51
C ILE A 363 -26.52 2.15 -4.86
N TRP A 364 -27.34 2.99 -5.48
CA TRP A 364 -26.93 4.33 -5.91
C TRP A 364 -26.34 5.23 -4.81
N PRO A 365 -26.84 5.20 -3.56
CA PRO A 365 -26.24 5.95 -2.46
C PRO A 365 -24.76 5.61 -2.22
N SER A 366 -24.34 4.35 -2.40
CA SER A 366 -22.92 3.99 -2.19
C SER A 366 -22.00 4.63 -3.22
N PHE A 367 -22.45 4.78 -4.46
CA PHE A 367 -21.71 5.54 -5.48
C PHE A 367 -21.69 7.03 -5.16
N GLY A 368 -22.83 7.61 -4.76
CA GLY A 368 -22.91 9.01 -4.35
C GLY A 368 -21.96 9.35 -3.19
N PHE A 369 -21.85 8.45 -2.22
CA PHE A 369 -20.94 8.64 -1.08
C PHE A 369 -19.48 8.59 -1.49
N MET A 370 -19.10 7.71 -2.43
CA MET A 370 -17.75 7.71 -3.01
C MET A 370 -17.44 9.00 -3.76
N LEU A 371 -18.41 9.56 -4.49
CA LEU A 371 -18.26 10.83 -5.19
C LEU A 371 -18.02 12.01 -4.24
N VAL A 372 -18.43 11.90 -2.96
CA VAL A 372 -18.10 12.87 -1.92
C VAL A 372 -16.76 12.57 -1.25
N ALA A 373 -16.52 11.31 -0.86
CA ALA A 373 -15.32 10.94 -0.11
C ALA A 373 -14.03 11.11 -0.92
N ILE A 374 -14.04 10.86 -2.24
CA ILE A 374 -12.86 11.00 -3.10
C ILE A 374 -12.35 12.45 -3.16
N PRO A 375 -13.19 13.46 -3.49
CA PRO A 375 -12.76 14.86 -3.46
C PRO A 375 -12.32 15.34 -2.08
N VAL A 376 -13.03 14.96 -1.02
CA VAL A 376 -12.66 15.33 0.36
C VAL A 376 -11.30 14.73 0.74
N ALA A 377 -11.04 13.48 0.37
CA ALA A 377 -9.75 12.83 0.56
C ALA A 377 -8.63 13.50 -0.24
N TYR A 378 -8.90 13.92 -1.48
CA TYR A 378 -7.93 14.66 -2.27
C TYR A 378 -7.61 16.03 -1.64
N LEU A 379 -8.61 16.75 -1.14
CA LEU A 379 -8.40 18.00 -0.42
C LEU A 379 -7.57 17.79 0.86
N PHE A 380 -7.92 16.79 1.66
CA PHE A 380 -7.17 16.41 2.86
C PHE A 380 -5.72 16.05 2.54
N TYR A 381 -5.49 15.33 1.44
CA TYR A 381 -4.14 15.04 0.94
C TYR A 381 -3.35 16.32 0.65
N ARG A 382 -3.94 17.27 -0.07
CA ARG A 382 -3.26 18.52 -0.42
C ARG A 382 -2.95 19.39 0.79
N LEU A 383 -3.84 19.41 1.78
CA LEU A 383 -3.73 20.27 2.96
C LEU A 383 -2.88 19.67 4.09
N VAL A 384 -2.84 18.35 4.22
CA VAL A 384 -2.23 17.68 5.39
C VAL A 384 -1.16 16.67 4.98
N GLU A 385 -1.50 15.70 4.13
CA GLU A 385 -0.57 14.62 3.78
C GLU A 385 0.64 15.13 2.97
N LEU A 386 0.41 15.97 1.97
CA LEU A 386 1.48 16.48 1.11
C LEU A 386 2.50 17.34 1.90
N PRO A 387 2.08 18.28 2.78
CA PRO A 387 3.02 18.95 3.70
C PRO A 387 3.78 17.98 4.61
N ALA A 388 3.10 16.96 5.17
CA ALA A 388 3.76 15.94 6.00
C ALA A 388 4.81 15.13 5.21
N MET A 389 4.53 14.81 3.94
CA MET A 389 5.49 14.17 3.04
C MET A 389 6.70 15.06 2.74
N GLN A 390 6.48 16.36 2.53
CA GLN A 390 7.55 17.33 2.31
C GLN A 390 8.42 17.49 3.56
N TRP A 391 7.81 17.54 4.75
CA TRP A 391 8.53 17.56 6.02
C TRP A 391 9.36 16.29 6.23
N SER A 392 8.78 15.11 5.96
CA SER A 392 9.54 13.85 5.99
C SER A 392 10.70 13.84 5.00
N ALA A 393 10.57 14.49 3.84
CA ALA A 393 11.62 14.55 2.84
C ALA A 393 12.78 15.48 3.24
N SER A 394 12.51 16.57 3.97
CA SER A 394 13.54 17.52 4.42
C SER A 394 14.49 16.92 5.46
N LEU A 395 14.05 15.89 6.19
CA LEU A 395 14.86 15.12 7.14
C LEU A 395 15.88 14.18 6.48
N LYS A 396 15.87 14.03 5.14
CA LYS A 396 16.89 13.21 4.47
C LYS A 396 18.27 13.85 4.66
N PRO A 397 19.32 13.06 4.98
CA PRO A 397 20.67 13.59 5.08
C PRO A 397 21.07 14.21 3.74
N LYS A 398 21.45 15.50 3.75
CA LYS A 398 22.05 16.12 2.57
C LYS A 398 23.38 15.39 2.31
N ASN A 399 23.55 14.80 1.14
CA ASN A 399 24.84 14.25 0.73
C ASN A 399 25.87 15.40 0.74
N ARG A 400 26.71 15.48 1.78
CA ARG A 400 27.97 16.23 1.75
C ARG A 400 28.92 15.52 0.78
N ARG A 401 28.70 15.70 -0.52
CA ARG A 401 29.66 15.33 -1.58
C ARG A 401 29.60 16.41 -2.66
N VAL A 402 30.10 17.61 -2.35
CA VAL A 402 30.91 18.52 -3.19
C VAL A 402 31.39 19.64 -2.26
N ALA A 403 32.47 19.41 -1.50
CA ALA A 403 33.19 20.50 -0.80
C ALA A 403 34.67 20.20 -0.53
N SER A 404 35.22 19.09 -1.03
CA SER A 404 36.63 18.71 -0.79
C SER A 404 37.41 18.41 -2.07
N LEU A 405 37.02 19.01 -3.20
CA LEU A 405 37.81 18.93 -4.45
C LEU A 405 38.34 20.27 -4.94
N ASN A 406 38.12 21.36 -4.18
CA ASN A 406 38.70 22.68 -4.45
C ASN A 406 39.31 23.26 -3.16
N GLY A 407 40.18 22.49 -2.50
CA GLY A 407 40.96 22.94 -1.34
C GLY A 407 42.42 22.66 -1.60
#